data_AF-A0A8S3GUL1-F1
#
_entry.id   AF-A0A8S3GUL1-F1
#
_cell.length_a   1.000
_cell.length_b   1.000
_cell.length_c   1.000
_cell.angle_alpha   90.00
_cell.angle_beta   90.00
_cell.angle_gamma   90.00
#
_symmetry.space_group_name_H-M   'P 1'
#
loop_
_entity.id
_entity.type
_entity.pdbx_description
1 polymer ?
#
loop_
_entity_poly.entity_id
_entity_poly.type
_entity_poly.pdbx_seq_one_letter_code
_entity_poly.pdbx_strand_id
1 'polypeptide(L)'
;DYPNTNPVILTLIRINEQISCRQLIERLILLFNRNIDPIEQKTTNSVIKFFSDLFDDQKNASDIILFDSDRRLMIEIISRELTDRSCTDKITTAYLSLLELIF
;
A
#
# COMPACT_ATOMS: atom_id res chain seq x y z
N ASP A 1 4.07 -23.31 -11.74
CA ASP A 1 3.74 -22.95 -10.36
C ASP A 1 4.85 -22.14 -9.72
N TYR A 2 4.82 -20.82 -9.93
CA TYR A 2 5.64 -19.91 -9.13
C TYR A 2 5.01 -19.85 -7.74
N PRO A 3 5.79 -19.88 -6.64
CA PRO A 3 5.21 -19.71 -5.32
C PRO A 3 4.45 -18.38 -5.29
N ASN A 4 3.21 -18.43 -4.78
CA ASN A 4 2.24 -17.34 -4.60
C ASN A 4 2.75 -16.22 -3.66
N THR A 5 4.02 -15.85 -3.73
CA THR A 5 4.65 -15.00 -2.72
C THR A 5 5.52 -13.95 -3.40
N ASN A 6 5.16 -12.68 -3.20
CA ASN A 6 5.87 -11.56 -3.80
C ASN A 6 7.28 -11.47 -3.19
N PRO A 7 8.37 -11.64 -3.97
CA PRO A 7 9.73 -11.64 -3.46
C PRO A 7 10.14 -10.30 -2.85
N VAL A 8 9.51 -9.20 -3.29
CA VAL A 8 9.71 -7.87 -2.70
C VAL A 8 9.18 -7.84 -1.28
N ILE A 9 7.94 -8.29 -1.07
CA ILE A 9 7.30 -8.34 0.26
C ILE A 9 8.09 -9.26 1.21
N LEU A 10 8.51 -10.44 0.74
CA LEU A 10 9.37 -11.34 1.51
C LEU A 10 10.69 -10.70 1.93
N THR A 11 11.28 -9.91 1.03
CA THR A 11 12.53 -9.21 1.33
C THR A 11 12.29 -8.16 2.41
N LEU A 12 11.21 -7.39 2.31
CA LEU A 12 10.85 -6.38 3.32
C LEU A 12 10.61 -6.99 4.70
N ILE A 13 9.94 -8.13 4.80
CA ILE A 13 9.78 -8.87 6.06
C ILE A 13 11.16 -9.19 6.66
N ARG A 14 12.10 -9.68 5.84
CA ARG A 14 13.46 -10.05 6.29
C ARG A 14 14.30 -8.87 6.77
N ILE A 15 14.08 -7.69 6.19
CA ILE A 15 14.85 -6.48 6.51
C ILE A 15 14.08 -5.48 7.38
N ASN A 16 12.95 -5.88 7.97
CA ASN A 16 12.01 -4.97 8.62
C ASN A 16 12.64 -4.12 9.74
N GLU A 17 13.59 -4.68 10.47
CA GLU A 17 14.29 -3.99 11.57
C GLU A 17 15.33 -2.96 11.08
N GLN A 18 15.62 -2.94 9.77
CA GLN A 18 16.57 -1.98 9.20
C GLN A 18 15.92 -0.61 9.01
N ILE A 19 16.67 0.44 9.37
CA ILE A 19 16.28 1.84 9.17
C ILE A 19 15.90 2.12 7.71
N SER A 20 16.58 1.46 6.75
CA SER A 20 16.29 1.57 5.33
C SER A 20 14.88 1.09 4.97
N CYS A 21 14.40 0.01 5.58
CA CYS A 21 13.04 -0.50 5.39
C CYS A 21 12.01 0.50 5.93
N ARG A 22 12.23 1.01 7.15
CA ARG A 22 11.36 2.03 7.75
C ARG A 22 11.24 3.29 6.88
N GLN A 23 12.39 3.83 6.43
CA GLN A 23 12.43 5.01 5.57
C GLN A 23 11.74 4.79 4.22
N LEU A 24 11.83 3.57 3.66
CA LEU A 24 11.14 3.22 2.43
C LEU A 24 9.62 3.26 2.63
N ILE A 25 9.11 2.64 3.69
CA ILE A 25 7.68 2.63 4.01
C ILE A 25 7.14 4.05 4.23
N GLU A 26 7.86 4.88 4.99
CA GLU A 26 7.47 6.29 5.20
C GLU A 26 7.38 7.06 3.89
N ARG A 27 8.36 6.87 2.99
CA ARG A 27 8.35 7.51 1.66
C ARG A 27 7.20 7.01 0.79
N LEU A 28 6.88 5.73 0.84
CA LEU A 28 5.74 5.16 0.11
C LEU A 28 4.41 5.71 0.64
N ILE A 29 4.25 5.85 1.95
CA ILE A 29 3.07 6.50 2.55
C ILE A 29 2.99 7.97 2.14
N LEU A 30 4.11 8.70 2.07
CA LEU A 30 4.13 10.07 1.56
C LEU A 30 3.68 10.18 0.10
N LEU A 31 4.11 9.24 -0.76
CA LEU A 31 3.67 9.19 -2.16
C LEU A 31 2.17 8.86 -2.26
N PHE A 32 1.71 7.90 -1.45
CA PHE A 32 0.30 7.53 -1.34
C PHE A 32 -0.57 8.71 -0.92
N ASN A 33 -0.17 9.44 0.12
CA ASN A 33 -0.86 10.63 0.61
C ASN A 33 -0.95 11.76 -0.44
N ARG A 34 0.01 11.82 -1.36
CA ARG A 34 0.07 12.84 -2.42
C ARG A 34 -0.59 12.40 -3.73
N ASN A 35 -1.09 11.16 -3.80
CA ASN A 35 -1.58 10.54 -5.03
C ASN A 35 -0.55 10.56 -6.19
N ILE A 36 0.74 10.54 -5.87
CA ILE A 36 1.83 10.57 -6.85
C ILE A 36 2.25 9.14 -7.15
N ASP A 37 2.15 8.73 -8.42
CA ASP A 37 2.76 7.49 -8.91
C ASP A 37 4.14 7.80 -9.50
N PRO A 38 5.25 7.35 -8.87
CA PRO A 38 6.60 7.62 -9.38
C PRO A 38 6.92 6.89 -10.69
N ILE A 39 6.13 5.90 -11.10
CA ILE A 39 6.37 5.11 -12.32
C ILE A 39 5.55 5.66 -13.50
N GLU A 40 4.59 6.57 -13.26
CA GLU A 40 3.77 7.24 -14.28
C GLU A 40 3.19 6.31 -15.37
N GLN A 41 2.80 5.08 -14.99
CA GLN A 41 2.25 4.10 -15.94
C GLN A 41 0.75 4.30 -16.17
N LYS A 42 0.28 4.00 -17.40
CA LYS A 42 -1.13 4.16 -17.81
C LYS A 42 -2.12 3.14 -17.22
N THR A 43 -1.67 2.20 -16.39
CA THR A 43 -2.49 1.07 -15.94
C THR A 43 -2.97 1.24 -14.51
N THR A 44 -2.14 0.86 -13.54
CA THR A 44 -2.46 0.80 -12.12
C THR A 44 -1.44 1.61 -11.35
N ASN A 45 -1.90 2.47 -10.42
CA ASN A 45 -1.01 3.23 -9.57
C ASN A 45 -0.07 2.29 -8.81
N SER A 46 1.23 2.41 -9.05
CA SER A 46 2.22 1.48 -8.53
C SER A 46 2.29 1.46 -7.00
N VAL A 47 2.01 2.59 -6.36
CA VAL A 47 2.00 2.74 -4.90
C VAL A 47 0.78 2.04 -4.30
N ILE A 48 -0.41 2.25 -4.87
CA ILE A 48 -1.63 1.55 -4.43
C ILE A 48 -1.47 0.04 -4.62
N LYS A 49 -0.91 -0.39 -5.75
CA LYS A 49 -0.62 -1.80 -6.02
C LYS A 49 0.36 -2.38 -5.00
N PHE A 50 1.44 -1.66 -4.70
CA PHE A 50 2.41 -2.09 -3.69
C PHE A 50 1.76 -2.31 -2.33
N PHE A 51 0.91 -1.38 -1.87
CA PHE A 51 0.20 -1.56 -0.61
C PHE A 51 -0.82 -2.70 -0.68
N SER A 52 -1.51 -2.87 -1.81
CA SER A 52 -2.43 -4.01 -2.00
C SER A 52 -1.68 -5.33 -1.83
N ASP A 53 -0.54 -5.50 -2.49
CA ASP A 53 0.32 -6.69 -2.32
C ASP A 53 0.81 -6.89 -0.88
N LEU A 54 1.07 -5.79 -0.15
CA LEU A 54 1.53 -5.84 1.23
C LEU A 54 0.42 -6.31 2.19
N PHE A 55 -0.82 -5.89 1.96
CA PHE A 55 -1.99 -6.30 2.76
C PHE A 55 -2.55 -7.67 2.35
N ASP A 56 -2.44 -8.06 1.09
CA ASP A 56 -2.88 -9.36 0.57
C ASP A 56 -1.90 -10.52 0.91
N ASP A 57 -0.71 -10.22 1.45
CA ASP A 57 0.31 -11.24 1.74
C ASP A 57 -0.09 -12.16 2.91
N GLN A 58 -0.08 -13.47 2.62
CA GLN A 58 -0.49 -14.54 3.55
C GLN A 58 0.37 -14.65 4.82
N LYS A 59 1.50 -13.94 4.93
CA LYS A 59 2.38 -13.97 6.10
C LYS A 59 2.15 -12.81 7.06
N ASN A 60 1.01 -12.13 6.95
CA ASN A 60 0.69 -10.94 7.73
C ASN A 60 1.79 -9.88 7.58
N ALA A 61 2.30 -9.72 6.35
CA ALA A 61 3.44 -8.82 6.07
C ALA A 61 3.15 -7.39 6.52
N SER A 62 1.91 -6.93 6.36
CA SER A 62 1.44 -5.65 6.87
C SER A 62 1.59 -5.53 8.39
N ASP A 63 1.35 -6.60 9.18
CA ASP A 63 1.48 -6.61 10.67
C ASP A 63 2.94 -6.50 11.10
N ILE A 64 3.83 -7.06 10.29
CA ILE A 64 5.26 -7.01 10.55
C ILE A 64 5.81 -5.62 10.17
N ILE A 65 5.42 -5.10 9.01
CA ILE A 65 6.07 -3.95 8.37
C ILE A 65 5.46 -2.60 8.78
N LEU A 66 4.16 -2.53 9.00
CA LEU A 66 3.45 -1.29 9.28
C LEU A 66 3.16 -1.15 10.78
N PHE A 67 3.42 0.03 11.33
CA PHE A 67 2.94 0.37 12.66
C PHE A 67 1.44 0.69 12.65
N ASP A 68 0.78 0.56 13.79
CA ASP A 68 -0.64 0.93 13.94
C ASP A 68 -0.92 2.37 13.50
N SER A 69 0.02 3.28 13.75
CA SER A 69 -0.06 4.68 13.30
C SER A 69 -0.06 4.79 11.78
N ASP A 70 0.72 3.96 11.08
CA ASP A 70 0.79 3.96 9.62
C ASP A 70 -0.55 3.48 9.04
N ARG A 71 -1.12 2.40 9.60
CA ARG A 71 -2.42 1.87 9.16
C ARG A 71 -3.54 2.88 9.33
N ARG A 72 -3.61 3.53 10.50
CA ARG A 72 -4.61 4.58 10.77
C ARG A 72 -4.48 5.72 9.77
N LEU A 73 -3.24 6.17 9.53
CA LEU A 73 -2.98 7.21 8.53
C LEU A 73 -3.39 6.76 7.13
N MET A 74 -3.14 5.52 6.74
CA MET A 74 -3.58 4.99 5.45
C MET A 74 -5.11 4.96 5.34
N ILE A 75 -5.84 4.54 6.38
CA ILE A 75 -7.31 4.58 6.41
C ILE A 75 -7.83 6.01 6.27
N GLU A 76 -7.21 6.98 6.97
CA GLU A 76 -7.56 8.40 6.87
C GLU A 76 -7.36 8.93 5.44
N ILE A 77 -6.24 8.57 4.79
CA ILE A 77 -5.96 8.95 3.40
C ILE A 77 -7.00 8.35 2.46
N ILE A 78 -7.27 7.04 2.57
CA ILE A 78 -8.25 6.36 1.72
C ILE A 78 -9.63 6.97 1.89
N SER A 79 -10.06 7.19 3.13
CA SER A 79 -11.37 7.78 3.43
C SER A 79 -11.51 9.16 2.80
N ARG A 80 -10.47 10.00 2.89
CA ARG A 80 -10.46 11.33 2.26
C ARG A 80 -10.52 11.24 0.73
N GLU A 81 -9.74 10.35 0.11
CA GLU A 81 -9.75 10.17 -1.34
C GLU A 81 -11.11 9.67 -1.86
N LEU A 82 -11.79 8.81 -1.10
CA LEU A 82 -13.12 8.31 -1.45
C LEU A 82 -14.22 9.37 -1.28
N THR A 83 -14.09 10.28 -0.31
CA THR A 83 -15.06 11.38 -0.12
C THR A 83 -14.88 12.50 -1.13
N ASP A 84 -13.64 12.80 -1.51
CA ASP A 84 -13.33 13.95 -2.37
C ASP A 84 -13.51 13.64 -3.87
N ARG A 85 -13.52 12.35 -4.27
CA ARG A 85 -13.61 11.93 -5.68
C ARG A 85 -15.03 11.55 -6.10
N SER A 86 -15.31 11.77 -7.39
CA SER A 86 -16.54 11.26 -8.01
C SER A 86 -16.51 9.73 -8.18
N CYS A 87 -17.65 9.09 -8.03
CA CYS A 87 -17.81 7.63 -7.91
C CYS A 87 -17.39 6.79 -9.14
N THR A 88 -16.91 7.41 -10.23
CA THR A 88 -16.68 6.77 -11.53
C THR A 88 -15.20 6.58 -11.91
N ASP A 89 -14.26 7.00 -11.06
CA ASP A 89 -12.84 6.90 -11.38
C ASP A 89 -12.25 5.52 -11.04
N LYS A 90 -11.44 4.96 -11.94
CA LYS A 90 -10.71 3.68 -11.72
C LYS A 90 -9.86 3.67 -10.45
N ILE A 91 -9.40 4.85 -10.03
CA ILE A 91 -8.62 5.04 -8.80
C ILE A 91 -9.50 4.79 -7.56
N THR A 92 -10.77 5.21 -7.60
CA THR A 92 -11.76 4.95 -6.53
C THR A 92 -11.93 3.45 -6.30
N THR A 93 -12.04 2.67 -7.36
CA THR A 93 -12.11 1.20 -7.24
C THR A 93 -10.85 0.63 -6.59
N ALA A 94 -9.66 1.11 -6.97
CA ALA A 94 -8.41 0.65 -6.36
C ALA A 94 -8.31 1.00 -4.86
N TYR A 95 -8.79 2.17 -4.45
CA TYR A 95 -8.88 2.55 -3.05
C TYR A 95 -9.88 1.71 -2.26
N LEU A 96 -11.04 1.40 -2.84
CA LEU A 96 -12.03 0.51 -2.22
C LEU A 96 -11.46 -0.90 -2.01
N SER A 97 -10.83 -1.48 -3.03
CA SER A 97 -10.19 -2.80 -2.91
C SER A 97 -9.06 -2.80 -1.88
N LEU A 98 -8.28 -1.72 -1.79
CA LEU A 98 -7.26 -1.61 -0.74
C LEU A 98 -7.89 -1.48 0.65
N LEU A 99 -9.00 -0.74 0.79
CA LEU A 99 -9.70 -0.63 2.07
C LEU A 99 -10.24 -1.98 2.53
N GLU A 100 -10.78 -2.79 1.61
CA GLU A 100 -11.23 -4.16 1.87
C GLU A 100 -10.10 -5.08 2.36
N LEU A 101 -8.87 -4.88 1.89
CA LEU A 101 -7.71 -5.65 2.34
C LEU A 101 -7.17 -5.20 3.72
N ILE A 102 -7.48 -3.97 4.13
CA ILE A 102 -7.03 -3.42 5.41
C ILE A 102 -7.92 -3.88 6.58
N PHE A 103 -9.19 -4.18 6.31
CA PHE A 103 -10.19 -4.60 7.30
C PHE A 103 -10.38 -6.11 7.34
#